data_AF-A0A0S8C7W5-F1
#
_entry.id   AF-A0A0S8C7W5-F1
#
_cell.length_a   1.000
_cell.length_b   1.000
_cell.length_c   1.000
_cell.angle_alpha   90.00
_cell.angle_beta   90.00
_cell.angle_gamma   90.00
#
_symmetry.space_group_name_H-M   'P 1'
#
loop_
_entity.id
_entity.type
_entity.pdbx_description
1 polymer ?
#
loop_
_entity_poly.entity_id
_entity_poly.type
_entity_poly.pdbx_seq_one_letter_code
_entity_poly.pdbx_strand_id
1 'polypeptide(L)'
;MASKSMRVSIYHGDEIRPRLKDYKPFGQPVPHGTDVKGVFYDGYPQITKQEGSKPEHSVKVEKDVMVPMRDGVRIATDIYRPDVDGKRFPAILSYFFWGKDAQEVTRWLPEQEYWDTPFWDGSLETGAIDYFVERGYVRVIPEPRNFGKSEGTTPPTTKDIYDVIEWIAKQPWCDGNVGMIGACGYAAMQTDIAANNPPPSLKAIIPFEAIVGTQEHFHGIFDCMRMNIRTARHGNDHLMPEPHVSPTLPIFNLPPEELEARVQEALDHPDIKYNPRFYAILKYPEVLPMVFEELIKSFHPRPITHLLELPIPDYSKIKTPIYISTPWNELLYTWQTFEIWEKIDSPTRKLALWPSKAPGRPFVAYSDEILRFHDYWLKGIDTGIMDEPPVKLFVMGINKWRFEDEWPLKRTAWTKFYLHPEGGLSIEPVKGRPEPETFTQPAPYLDPTVYCLTYSSEVLKQDIEITGPMALYLEASIDKTETNWMVDIADVDEKGNRMLVTTGYLAAEHRALDKERSLPYRPIHPRQDPAPVTPGEVVEYAISFMPSSNLFKKGHRIQLIIRNQDDLLSRLGIWGVYMLPGMQTVKHDIHFGKSHLFLPVIPADKK
;
A
#
# COMPACT_ATOMS: atom_id res chain seq x y z
N MET A 1 -39.92 10.33 -29.75
CA MET A 1 -38.60 10.42 -29.10
C MET A 1 -38.62 9.42 -27.97
N ALA A 2 -38.06 8.22 -28.17
CA ALA A 2 -37.87 7.29 -27.06
C ALA A 2 -36.88 7.94 -26.08
N SER A 3 -37.22 8.03 -24.80
CA SER A 3 -36.30 8.50 -23.78
C SER A 3 -35.06 7.60 -23.82
N LYS A 4 -33.90 8.15 -24.21
CA LYS A 4 -32.61 7.48 -24.00
C LYS A 4 -32.58 7.09 -22.52
N SER A 5 -32.63 5.79 -22.20
CA SER A 5 -32.48 5.38 -20.80
C SER A 5 -31.12 5.86 -20.34
N MET A 6 -31.08 6.66 -19.27
CA MET A 6 -29.83 7.10 -18.69
C MET A 6 -28.99 5.86 -18.34
N ARG A 7 -27.77 5.79 -18.88
CA ARG A 7 -26.82 4.66 -18.76
C ARG A 7 -26.12 4.61 -17.38
N VAL A 8 -26.67 5.33 -16.42
CA VAL A 8 -26.13 5.45 -15.09
C VAL A 8 -26.37 4.13 -14.36
N SER A 9 -25.30 3.54 -13.85
CA SER A 9 -25.32 2.33 -13.04
C SER A 9 -25.14 2.68 -11.57
N ILE A 10 -25.47 1.74 -10.69
CA ILE A 10 -25.17 1.84 -9.26
C ILE A 10 -23.91 1.01 -8.98
N TYR A 11 -22.97 1.62 -8.27
CA TYR A 11 -21.77 0.95 -7.77
C TYR A 11 -22.05 0.42 -6.37
N HIS A 12 -21.74 -0.87 -6.16
CA HIS A 12 -21.74 -1.51 -4.87
C HIS A 12 -20.34 -2.05 -4.60
N GLY A 13 -19.67 -1.55 -3.57
CA GLY A 13 -18.28 -1.92 -3.26
C GLY A 13 -18.12 -3.41 -2.98
N ASP A 14 -19.14 -4.03 -2.37
CA ASP A 14 -19.17 -5.45 -2.04
C ASP A 14 -19.33 -6.39 -3.25
N GLU A 15 -19.80 -5.87 -4.38
CA GLU A 15 -20.00 -6.67 -5.61
C GLU A 15 -18.72 -6.81 -6.44
N ILE A 16 -17.74 -5.94 -6.21
CA ILE A 16 -16.46 -5.99 -6.90
C ILE A 16 -15.47 -6.69 -5.98
N ARG A 17 -14.97 -7.85 -6.43
CA ARG A 17 -14.11 -8.68 -5.59
C ARG A 17 -12.68 -8.16 -5.66
N PRO A 18 -12.09 -7.66 -4.56
CA PRO A 18 -10.67 -7.34 -4.51
C PRO A 18 -9.80 -8.60 -4.30
N ARG A 19 -10.41 -9.78 -4.13
CA ARG A 19 -9.69 -11.00 -3.72
C ARG A 19 -9.93 -12.19 -4.63
N LEU A 20 -8.89 -13.02 -4.75
CA LEU A 20 -8.98 -14.35 -5.36
C LEU A 20 -9.49 -15.35 -4.32
N LYS A 21 -10.65 -15.93 -4.58
CA LYS A 21 -11.29 -16.90 -3.67
C LYS A 21 -10.47 -18.20 -3.59
N ASP A 22 -10.29 -18.74 -2.38
CA ASP A 22 -9.68 -20.05 -2.07
C ASP A 22 -8.19 -20.22 -2.47
N TYR A 23 -7.49 -19.14 -2.80
CA TYR A 23 -6.08 -19.20 -3.16
C TYR A 23 -5.17 -19.36 -1.93
N LYS A 24 -4.31 -20.38 -1.95
CA LYS A 24 -3.25 -20.61 -0.97
C LYS A 24 -1.89 -20.68 -1.69
N PRO A 25 -1.01 -19.69 -1.53
CA PRO A 25 0.32 -19.72 -2.14
C PRO A 25 1.23 -20.72 -1.43
N PHE A 26 1.90 -21.65 -2.14
CA PHE A 26 2.99 -22.45 -1.55
C PHE A 26 4.01 -22.92 -2.60
N GLY A 27 5.30 -22.61 -2.51
CA GLY A 27 6.29 -23.16 -3.45
C GLY A 27 6.53 -24.67 -3.22
N GLN A 28 6.76 -25.45 -4.29
CA GLN A 28 7.30 -26.81 -4.15
C GLN A 28 8.84 -26.77 -4.22
N PRO A 29 9.59 -27.42 -3.29
CA PRO A 29 11.06 -27.44 -3.31
C PRO A 29 11.63 -28.13 -4.56
N VAL A 30 12.77 -27.66 -5.07
CA VAL A 30 13.47 -28.28 -6.22
C VAL A 30 14.87 -28.75 -5.77
N PRO A 31 15.25 -30.03 -5.95
CA PRO A 31 16.57 -30.52 -5.54
C PRO A 31 17.74 -29.76 -6.16
N HIS A 32 18.81 -29.54 -5.37
CA HIS A 32 20.05 -28.91 -5.84
C HIS A 32 20.67 -29.72 -6.99
N GLY A 33 21.12 -29.03 -8.04
CA GLY A 33 21.71 -29.67 -9.24
C GLY A 33 20.70 -30.25 -10.24
N THR A 34 19.40 -30.03 -10.04
CA THR A 34 18.38 -30.38 -11.06
C THR A 34 18.53 -29.44 -12.26
N ASP A 35 18.77 -29.99 -13.46
CA ASP A 35 18.68 -29.25 -14.72
C ASP A 35 17.21 -28.89 -14.96
N VAL A 36 16.81 -27.69 -14.53
CA VAL A 36 15.40 -27.27 -14.58
C VAL A 36 15.03 -26.90 -16.01
N LYS A 37 14.40 -27.84 -16.73
CA LYS A 37 13.73 -27.59 -18.02
C LYS A 37 12.23 -27.89 -17.91
N GLY A 38 11.40 -26.84 -17.83
CA GLY A 38 9.93 -26.96 -17.82
C GLY A 38 9.21 -26.02 -16.84
N VAL A 39 7.89 -25.92 -17.01
CA VAL A 39 6.90 -25.04 -16.35
C VAL A 39 6.43 -25.68 -15.01
N PHE A 40 6.63 -25.02 -13.84
CA PHE A 40 6.34 -25.60 -12.50
C PHE A 40 5.78 -24.60 -11.48
N TYR A 41 4.99 -25.02 -10.50
CA TYR A 41 4.12 -24.19 -9.63
C TYR A 41 3.21 -23.21 -10.36
N ASP A 42 2.07 -23.75 -10.78
CA ASP A 42 1.08 -23.15 -11.67
C ASP A 42 1.65 -22.69 -13.03
N GLY A 43 2.96 -22.65 -13.26
CA GLY A 43 3.52 -22.25 -14.55
C GLY A 43 5.03 -21.96 -14.61
N TYR A 44 5.68 -21.64 -13.50
CA TYR A 44 7.03 -21.04 -13.46
C TYR A 44 7.93 -21.56 -12.31
N PRO A 45 9.07 -22.21 -12.60
CA PRO A 45 9.94 -22.74 -11.57
C PRO A 45 10.47 -21.65 -10.63
N GLN A 46 10.40 -21.90 -9.32
CA GLN A 46 11.17 -21.18 -8.30
C GLN A 46 12.37 -22.04 -7.91
N ILE A 47 13.56 -21.43 -7.81
CA ILE A 47 14.78 -22.15 -7.47
C ILE A 47 14.87 -22.24 -5.95
N THR A 48 14.11 -23.15 -5.35
CA THR A 48 14.25 -23.47 -3.93
C THR A 48 15.25 -24.61 -3.80
N LYS A 49 16.54 -24.30 -3.61
CA LYS A 49 17.57 -25.31 -3.33
C LYS A 49 17.21 -26.06 -2.04
N GLN A 50 17.52 -27.36 -1.94
CA GLN A 50 17.19 -28.21 -0.78
C GLN A 50 17.81 -27.75 0.55
N GLU A 51 18.67 -26.75 0.50
CA GLU A 51 19.40 -26.20 1.63
C GLU A 51 18.68 -24.92 2.11
N GLY A 52 18.09 -25.02 3.29
CA GLY A 52 17.43 -23.94 4.01
C GLY A 52 17.33 -24.32 5.48
N SER A 53 17.13 -23.34 6.34
CA SER A 53 17.10 -23.57 7.78
C SER A 53 15.90 -24.41 8.20
N LYS A 54 16.16 -25.46 8.99
CA LYS A 54 15.15 -26.39 9.51
C LYS A 54 14.76 -26.01 10.94
N PRO A 55 13.53 -26.32 11.38
CA PRO A 55 13.10 -26.08 12.76
C PRO A 55 13.78 -27.08 13.71
N GLU A 56 14.92 -26.70 14.26
CA GLU A 56 15.79 -27.56 15.09
C GLU A 56 15.93 -27.07 16.54
N HIS A 57 15.34 -25.93 16.88
CA HIS A 57 15.55 -25.26 18.16
C HIS A 57 14.24 -24.98 18.89
N SER A 58 14.26 -25.09 20.21
CA SER A 58 13.22 -24.51 21.07
C SER A 58 13.45 -23.02 21.29
N VAL A 59 12.39 -22.29 21.65
CA VAL A 59 12.42 -20.84 21.87
C VAL A 59 12.67 -20.51 23.34
N LYS A 60 13.70 -19.69 23.60
CA LYS A 60 13.94 -19.00 24.87
C LYS A 60 13.54 -17.53 24.73
N VAL A 61 12.82 -17.02 25.73
CA VAL A 61 12.29 -15.65 25.74
C VAL A 61 12.93 -14.85 26.87
N GLU A 62 13.43 -13.67 26.55
CA GLU A 62 13.93 -12.68 27.50
C GLU A 62 13.13 -11.39 27.26
N LYS A 63 12.37 -10.97 28.28
CA LYS A 63 11.46 -9.82 28.20
C LYS A 63 12.12 -8.58 28.81
N ASP A 64 11.74 -7.40 28.30
CA ASP A 64 12.09 -6.10 28.89
C ASP A 64 13.61 -5.89 29.10
N VAL A 65 14.44 -6.43 28.21
CA VAL A 65 15.88 -6.19 28.23
C VAL A 65 16.16 -4.74 27.88
N MET A 66 16.77 -3.99 28.79
CA MET A 66 17.03 -2.57 28.63
C MET A 66 18.31 -2.32 27.85
N VAL A 67 18.18 -1.92 26.58
CA VAL A 67 19.28 -1.66 25.66
C VAL A 67 19.74 -0.20 25.77
N PRO A 68 21.00 0.08 26.18
CA PRO A 68 21.49 1.45 26.31
C PRO A 68 21.80 2.07 24.95
N MET A 69 21.21 3.23 24.67
CA MET A 69 21.50 4.07 23.51
C MET A 69 22.76 4.92 23.76
N ARG A 70 23.29 5.54 22.70
CA ARG A 70 24.50 6.38 22.79
C ARG A 70 24.39 7.57 23.76
N ASP A 71 23.18 8.03 24.03
CA ASP A 71 22.87 9.15 24.92
C ASP A 71 22.46 8.72 26.34
N GLY A 72 22.53 7.42 26.63
CA GLY A 72 22.22 6.84 27.94
C GLY A 72 20.76 6.47 28.15
N VAL A 73 19.84 6.89 27.26
CA VAL A 73 18.44 6.41 27.27
C VAL A 73 18.41 4.91 27.01
N ARG A 74 17.55 4.19 27.72
CA ARG A 74 17.42 2.73 27.55
C ARG A 74 16.12 2.35 26.86
N ILE A 75 16.23 1.48 25.87
CA ILE A 75 15.11 0.95 25.10
C ILE A 75 14.73 -0.45 25.61
N ALA A 76 13.49 -0.63 26.03
CA ALA A 76 12.95 -1.92 26.46
C ALA A 76 12.75 -2.85 25.26
N THR A 77 13.33 -4.05 25.34
CA THR A 77 13.44 -4.96 24.20
C THR A 77 13.09 -6.39 24.57
N ASP A 78 12.24 -7.03 23.79
CA ASP A 78 11.99 -8.46 23.88
C ASP A 78 12.89 -9.22 22.90
N ILE A 79 13.48 -10.32 23.39
CA ILE A 79 14.42 -11.16 22.66
C ILE A 79 13.90 -12.59 22.69
N TYR A 80 13.65 -13.15 21.51
CA TYR A 80 13.27 -14.54 21.32
C TYR A 80 14.40 -15.22 20.58
N ARG A 81 15.03 -16.22 21.17
CA ARG A 81 16.24 -16.84 20.62
C ARG A 81 16.25 -18.35 20.79
N PRO A 82 17.07 -19.08 20.01
CA PRO A 82 17.27 -20.50 20.24
C PRO A 82 17.74 -20.76 21.68
N ASP A 83 17.14 -21.75 22.34
CA ASP A 83 17.52 -22.19 23.68
C ASP A 83 18.76 -23.09 23.63
N VAL A 84 19.86 -22.52 23.14
CA VAL A 84 21.15 -23.19 22.99
C VAL A 84 22.25 -22.26 23.50
N ASP A 85 22.86 -22.62 24.63
CA ASP A 85 23.95 -21.83 25.21
C ASP A 85 25.24 -21.97 24.40
N GLY A 86 26.03 -20.89 24.34
CA GLY A 86 27.34 -20.86 23.68
C GLY A 86 27.33 -20.86 22.15
N LYS A 87 26.18 -21.08 21.50
CA LYS A 87 26.01 -20.94 20.04
C LYS A 87 25.54 -19.52 19.68
N ARG A 88 26.08 -19.01 18.58
CA ARG A 88 25.72 -17.71 18.01
C ARG A 88 24.85 -17.90 16.78
N PHE A 89 23.91 -16.98 16.59
CA PHE A 89 22.96 -16.99 15.49
C PHE A 89 22.81 -15.58 14.92
N PRO A 90 22.44 -15.44 13.65
CA PRO A 90 22.03 -14.14 13.11
C PRO A 90 20.75 -13.66 13.79
N ALA A 91 20.58 -12.33 13.81
CA ALA A 91 19.42 -11.68 14.42
C ALA A 91 18.52 -11.00 13.37
N ILE A 92 17.23 -10.91 13.66
CA ILE A 92 16.23 -10.22 12.86
C ILE A 92 15.48 -9.23 13.76
N LEU A 93 15.58 -7.95 13.44
CA LEU A 93 14.96 -6.84 14.15
C LEU A 93 13.63 -6.42 13.51
N SER A 94 12.61 -6.17 14.33
CA SER A 94 11.40 -5.45 13.94
C SER A 94 11.22 -4.22 14.82
N TYR A 95 11.49 -3.03 14.28
CA TYR A 95 11.48 -1.76 15.03
C TYR A 95 10.31 -0.87 14.59
N PHE A 96 9.29 -0.69 15.44
CA PHE A 96 8.19 0.28 15.29
C PHE A 96 7.35 0.32 16.57
N PHE A 97 6.49 1.33 16.72
CA PHE A 97 5.77 1.64 17.96
C PHE A 97 4.42 0.91 18.11
N TRP A 98 4.18 -0.22 17.44
CA TRP A 98 2.96 -1.03 17.62
C TRP A 98 2.90 -1.82 18.95
N GLY A 99 3.85 -1.59 19.86
CA GLY A 99 3.92 -2.23 21.18
C GLY A 99 4.47 -3.66 21.11
N LYS A 100 5.64 -3.89 21.70
CA LYS A 100 6.32 -5.19 21.63
C LYS A 100 5.54 -6.31 22.32
N ASP A 101 4.79 -6.00 23.38
CA ASP A 101 4.05 -7.00 24.16
C ASP A 101 2.84 -7.55 23.37
N ALA A 102 2.18 -6.73 22.56
CA ALA A 102 1.08 -7.17 21.69
C ALA A 102 1.57 -8.16 20.61
N GLN A 103 2.82 -8.01 20.15
CA GLN A 103 3.41 -8.89 19.14
C GLN A 103 3.61 -10.32 19.64
N GLU A 104 3.58 -10.55 20.95
CA GLU A 104 3.69 -11.91 21.49
C GLU A 104 2.51 -12.80 21.06
N VAL A 105 1.35 -12.20 20.78
CA VAL A 105 0.15 -12.88 20.27
C VAL A 105 0.42 -13.66 18.98
N THR A 106 1.41 -13.23 18.18
CA THR A 106 1.81 -13.91 16.94
C THR A 106 2.32 -15.35 17.16
N ARG A 107 2.62 -15.73 18.41
CA ARG A 107 3.11 -17.07 18.77
C ARG A 107 2.01 -18.11 18.93
N TRP A 108 0.75 -17.70 19.16
CA TRP A 108 -0.37 -18.63 19.37
C TRP A 108 -1.64 -18.29 18.60
N LEU A 109 -1.80 -17.07 18.10
CA LEU A 109 -2.92 -16.70 17.24
C LEU A 109 -2.62 -17.10 15.79
N PRO A 110 -3.40 -17.99 15.16
CA PRO A 110 -3.25 -18.25 13.74
C PRO A 110 -3.60 -17.00 12.90
N GLU A 111 -3.10 -16.93 11.68
CA GLU A 111 -3.44 -15.87 10.73
C GLU A 111 -4.97 -15.68 10.65
N GLN A 112 -5.40 -14.45 10.90
CA GLN A 112 -6.77 -13.99 10.82
C GLN A 112 -6.96 -13.26 9.49
N GLU A 113 -8.02 -13.61 8.79
CA GLU A 113 -8.36 -13.00 7.50
C GLU A 113 -8.93 -11.60 7.69
N TYR A 114 -8.44 -10.63 6.93
CA TYR A 114 -8.95 -9.26 6.97
C TYR A 114 -10.46 -9.23 6.67
N TRP A 115 -11.22 -8.50 7.49
CA TRP A 115 -12.68 -8.34 7.45
C TRP A 115 -13.56 -9.57 7.71
N ASP A 116 -13.02 -10.79 7.68
CA ASP A 116 -13.78 -12.04 7.84
C ASP A 116 -13.82 -12.51 9.31
N THR A 117 -13.15 -11.80 10.23
CA THR A 117 -13.00 -12.17 11.64
C THR A 117 -12.88 -10.94 12.54
N PRO A 118 -13.43 -10.97 13.78
CA PRO A 118 -13.27 -9.87 14.75
C PRO A 118 -11.89 -9.85 15.43
N PHE A 119 -11.07 -10.89 15.22
CA PHE A 119 -9.74 -11.02 15.83
C PHE A 119 -8.61 -10.49 14.95
N TRP A 120 -8.93 -9.98 13.76
CA TRP A 120 -7.92 -9.32 12.93
C TRP A 120 -7.45 -8.04 13.62
N ASP A 121 -6.14 -7.86 13.66
CA ASP A 121 -5.49 -6.71 14.30
C ASP A 121 -4.31 -6.28 13.43
N GLY A 122 -4.44 -5.11 12.81
CA GLY A 122 -3.48 -4.53 11.89
C GLY A 122 -2.15 -4.19 12.54
N SER A 123 -2.05 -4.16 13.87
CA SER A 123 -0.78 -3.92 14.58
C SER A 123 0.15 -5.14 14.60
N LEU A 124 -0.35 -6.37 14.36
CA LEU A 124 0.41 -7.62 14.47
C LEU A 124 1.30 -7.90 13.24
N GLU A 125 2.36 -7.11 13.11
CA GLU A 125 3.12 -6.93 11.85
C GLU A 125 4.58 -7.34 11.89
N THR A 126 5.05 -7.93 13.00
CA THR A 126 6.47 -8.28 13.16
C THR A 126 6.91 -9.53 12.39
N GLY A 127 6.00 -10.36 11.92
CA GLY A 127 6.33 -11.66 11.30
C GLY A 127 6.15 -12.84 12.26
N ALA A 128 6.25 -14.06 11.75
CA ALA A 128 6.12 -15.29 12.54
C ALA A 128 7.33 -15.51 13.47
N ILE A 129 7.26 -15.06 14.73
CA ILE A 129 8.39 -15.09 15.69
C ILE A 129 9.00 -16.50 15.80
N ASP A 130 8.21 -17.47 16.24
CA ASP A 130 8.69 -18.82 16.56
C ASP A 130 9.20 -19.55 15.30
N TYR A 131 8.57 -19.30 14.14
CA TYR A 131 8.99 -19.88 12.85
C TYR A 131 10.48 -19.58 12.54
N PHE A 132 10.93 -18.35 12.75
CA PHE A 132 12.34 -17.98 12.54
C PHE A 132 13.25 -18.48 13.67
N VAL A 133 12.79 -18.42 14.92
CA VAL A 133 13.62 -18.83 16.07
C VAL A 133 13.94 -20.33 16.03
N GLU A 134 12.94 -21.16 15.74
CA GLU A 134 13.12 -22.60 15.57
C GLU A 134 14.15 -22.92 14.49
N ARG A 135 14.29 -22.03 13.50
CA ARG A 135 15.22 -22.11 12.36
C ARG A 135 16.55 -21.42 12.61
N GLY A 136 16.90 -21.11 13.85
CA GLY A 136 18.22 -20.59 14.21
C GLY A 136 18.41 -19.11 13.88
N TYR A 137 17.39 -18.29 14.17
CA TYR A 137 17.48 -16.84 14.21
C TYR A 137 17.16 -16.32 15.60
N VAL A 138 17.72 -15.18 15.97
CA VAL A 138 17.22 -14.39 17.11
C VAL A 138 16.23 -13.34 16.62
N ARG A 139 15.02 -13.31 17.17
CA ARG A 139 14.05 -12.24 16.93
C ARG A 139 14.16 -11.19 18.01
N VAL A 140 14.28 -9.94 17.61
CA VAL A 140 14.42 -8.79 18.52
C VAL A 140 13.31 -7.78 18.22
N ILE A 141 12.51 -7.46 19.23
CA ILE A 141 11.35 -6.55 19.10
C ILE A 141 11.43 -5.51 20.24
N PRO A 142 12.01 -4.32 19.96
CA PRO A 142 12.02 -3.22 20.91
C PRO A 142 10.73 -2.40 20.88
N GLU A 143 10.46 -1.69 21.97
CA GLU A 143 9.61 -0.50 21.96
C GLU A 143 10.46 0.73 21.67
N PRO A 144 10.13 1.57 20.69
CA PRO A 144 10.90 2.77 20.41
C PRO A 144 11.02 3.71 21.62
N ARG A 145 12.05 4.56 21.63
CA ARG A 145 12.22 5.63 22.62
C ARG A 145 10.91 6.39 22.84
N ASN A 146 10.61 6.76 24.10
CA ASN A 146 9.41 7.49 24.50
C ASN A 146 8.10 6.67 24.40
N PHE A 147 8.15 5.36 24.13
CA PHE A 147 6.96 4.49 24.07
C PHE A 147 7.06 3.31 25.04
N GLY A 148 5.91 2.84 25.53
CA GLY A 148 5.79 1.57 26.24
C GLY A 148 6.60 1.51 27.54
N LYS A 149 7.64 0.68 27.61
CA LYS A 149 8.57 0.59 28.75
C LYS A 149 9.93 1.25 28.46
N SER A 150 10.11 1.81 27.28
CA SER A 150 11.35 2.49 26.89
C SER A 150 11.45 3.88 27.51
N GLU A 151 12.66 4.25 27.91
CA GLU A 151 12.93 5.58 28.45
C GLU A 151 12.93 6.67 27.36
N GLY A 152 13.12 7.91 27.80
CA GLY A 152 13.25 9.09 26.95
C GLY A 152 11.94 9.87 26.82
N THR A 153 12.08 11.11 26.32
CA THR A 153 10.97 12.06 26.15
C THR A 153 10.92 12.67 24.75
N THR A 154 11.81 12.24 23.86
CA THR A 154 11.90 12.70 22.47
C THR A 154 11.40 11.62 21.52
N PRO A 155 10.90 11.99 20.32
CA PRO A 155 10.55 11.01 19.30
C PRO A 155 11.74 10.08 18.94
N PRO A 156 11.47 8.83 18.53
CA PRO A 156 12.50 7.92 18.07
C PRO A 156 13.14 8.42 16.76
N THR A 157 14.42 8.08 16.57
CA THR A 157 15.19 8.49 15.40
C THR A 157 15.91 7.30 14.75
N THR A 158 16.39 7.48 13.52
CA THR A 158 17.26 6.49 12.86
C THR A 158 18.54 6.17 13.64
N LYS A 159 19.00 7.09 14.52
CA LYS A 159 20.13 6.83 15.42
C LYS A 159 19.82 5.79 16.48
N ASP A 160 18.57 5.74 16.98
CA ASP A 160 18.14 4.71 17.92
C ASP A 160 18.11 3.33 17.23
N ILE A 161 17.59 3.27 16.00
CA ILE A 161 17.61 2.05 15.18
C ILE A 161 19.05 1.57 14.95
N TYR A 162 19.96 2.50 14.61
CA TYR A 162 21.38 2.21 14.45
C TYR A 162 21.99 1.61 15.72
N ASP A 163 21.75 2.23 16.88
CA ASP A 163 22.31 1.79 18.16
C ASP A 163 21.79 0.41 18.57
N VAL A 164 20.49 0.15 18.36
CA VAL A 164 19.91 -1.17 18.59
C VAL A 164 20.55 -2.23 17.71
N ILE A 165 20.72 -1.98 16.41
CA ILE A 165 21.36 -2.94 15.48
C ILE A 165 22.81 -3.25 15.91
N GLU A 166 23.61 -2.23 16.23
CA GLU A 166 25.00 -2.43 16.65
C GLU A 166 25.13 -3.03 18.05
N TRP A 167 24.14 -2.81 18.92
CA TRP A 167 24.07 -3.49 20.21
C TRP A 167 23.75 -4.98 20.03
N ILE A 168 22.77 -5.31 19.17
CA ILE A 168 22.39 -6.69 18.83
C ILE A 168 23.62 -7.44 18.32
N ALA A 169 24.36 -6.87 17.37
CA ALA A 169 25.53 -7.48 16.74
C ALA A 169 26.66 -7.82 17.73
N LYS A 170 26.71 -7.17 18.90
CA LYS A 170 27.72 -7.39 19.94
C LYS A 170 27.30 -8.37 21.02
N GLN A 171 26.04 -8.83 21.02
CA GLN A 171 25.56 -9.75 22.05
C GLN A 171 26.21 -11.13 21.92
N PRO A 172 26.44 -11.85 23.04
CA PRO A 172 27.12 -13.15 23.02
C PRO A 172 26.38 -14.23 22.23
N TRP A 173 25.07 -14.04 21.99
CA TRP A 173 24.21 -14.91 21.19
C TRP A 173 24.12 -14.52 19.70
N CYS A 174 24.65 -13.35 19.31
CA CYS A 174 24.61 -12.88 17.93
C CYS A 174 25.91 -13.23 17.20
N ASP A 175 25.84 -13.62 15.92
CA ASP A 175 27.01 -13.86 15.08
C ASP A 175 27.56 -12.59 14.40
N GLY A 176 26.92 -11.45 14.63
CA GLY A 176 27.26 -10.15 14.05
C GLY A 176 26.45 -9.78 12.80
N ASN A 177 25.63 -10.69 12.27
CA ASN A 177 24.74 -10.43 11.15
C ASN A 177 23.33 -10.08 11.65
N VAL A 178 22.84 -8.89 11.27
CA VAL A 178 21.50 -8.43 11.61
C VAL A 178 20.72 -8.17 10.33
N GLY A 179 19.52 -8.74 10.24
CA GLY A 179 18.52 -8.35 9.25
C GLY A 179 17.34 -7.63 9.89
N MET A 180 16.44 -7.14 9.06
CA MET A 180 15.15 -6.61 9.51
C MET A 180 13.97 -7.21 8.75
N ILE A 181 12.79 -7.11 9.36
CA ILE A 181 11.50 -7.55 8.81
C ILE A 181 10.35 -6.79 9.50
N GLY A 182 9.23 -6.70 8.79
CA GLY A 182 7.92 -6.36 9.31
C GLY A 182 7.08 -5.66 8.26
N ALA A 183 5.77 -5.55 8.52
CA ALA A 183 4.81 -4.88 7.64
C ALA A 183 4.60 -3.40 8.02
N CYS A 184 4.03 -2.60 7.10
CA CYS A 184 3.60 -1.22 7.34
C CYS A 184 4.65 -0.34 8.03
N GLY A 185 4.41 0.12 9.25
CA GLY A 185 5.32 0.99 9.99
C GLY A 185 6.70 0.36 10.24
N TYR A 186 6.75 -0.96 10.47
CA TYR A 186 8.00 -1.70 10.56
C TYR A 186 8.76 -1.67 9.23
N ALA A 187 8.07 -1.75 8.09
CA ALA A 187 8.69 -1.62 6.77
C ALA A 187 9.20 -0.20 6.48
N ALA A 188 8.47 0.83 6.91
CA ALA A 188 8.93 2.21 6.80
C ALA A 188 10.29 2.40 7.50
N MET A 189 10.41 1.92 8.75
CA MET A 189 11.67 2.02 9.52
C MET A 189 12.84 1.27 8.89
N GLN A 190 12.59 0.15 8.21
CA GLN A 190 13.61 -0.57 7.45
C GLN A 190 14.17 0.27 6.30
N THR A 191 13.29 0.88 5.50
CA THR A 191 13.73 1.72 4.38
C THR A 191 14.39 3.00 4.84
N ASP A 192 13.95 3.57 5.96
CA ASP A 192 14.51 4.78 6.55
C ASP A 192 15.97 4.56 7.00
N ILE A 193 16.24 3.56 7.85
CA ILE A 193 17.62 3.28 8.30
C ILE A 193 18.53 2.84 7.14
N ALA A 194 18.00 2.13 6.15
CA ALA A 194 18.78 1.69 5.00
C ALA A 194 19.21 2.86 4.08
N ALA A 195 18.39 3.90 3.98
CA ALA A 195 18.70 5.12 3.23
C ALA A 195 19.52 6.13 4.05
N ASN A 196 19.33 6.15 5.37
CA ASN A 196 19.87 7.15 6.28
C ASN A 196 20.87 6.55 7.29
N ASN A 197 22.10 6.33 6.82
CA ASN A 197 23.23 5.81 7.61
C ASN A 197 23.01 4.35 8.09
N PRO A 198 22.96 3.38 7.17
CA PRO A 198 22.83 1.97 7.53
C PRO A 198 24.03 1.48 8.38
N PRO A 199 23.80 0.76 9.49
CA PRO A 199 24.88 0.17 10.28
C PRO A 199 25.64 -0.92 9.50
N PRO A 200 26.95 -1.11 9.74
CA PRO A 200 27.73 -2.16 9.08
C PRO A 200 27.21 -3.57 9.40
N SER A 201 26.55 -3.76 10.55
CA SER A 201 25.97 -5.05 10.94
C SER A 201 24.64 -5.36 10.26
N LEU A 202 23.99 -4.38 9.62
CA LEU A 202 22.76 -4.57 8.87
C LEU A 202 23.06 -5.19 7.50
N LYS A 203 22.64 -6.44 7.28
CA LYS A 203 22.99 -7.22 6.08
C LYS A 203 21.84 -7.41 5.10
N ALA A 204 20.59 -7.33 5.55
CA ALA A 204 19.41 -7.47 4.69
C ALA A 204 18.15 -6.87 5.32
N ILE A 205 17.26 -6.32 4.49
CA ILE A 205 15.94 -5.82 4.90
C ILE A 205 14.84 -6.44 4.02
N ILE A 206 13.67 -6.66 4.62
CA ILE A 206 12.47 -7.16 3.95
C ILE A 206 11.29 -6.25 4.33
N PRO A 207 11.19 -5.07 3.71
CA PRO A 207 10.06 -4.18 3.90
C PRO A 207 8.83 -4.73 3.17
N PHE A 208 7.88 -5.25 3.95
CA PHE A 208 6.58 -5.69 3.46
C PHE A 208 5.57 -4.56 3.62
N GLU A 209 4.77 -4.24 2.60
CA GLU A 209 3.75 -3.18 2.71
C GLU A 209 4.33 -1.84 3.17
N ALA A 210 5.44 -1.43 2.56
CA ALA A 210 6.15 -0.22 2.97
C ALA A 210 5.25 1.01 2.80
N ILE A 211 5.07 1.75 3.90
CA ILE A 211 4.36 3.03 3.89
C ILE A 211 5.35 4.20 3.78
N VAL A 212 5.31 4.94 2.67
CA VAL A 212 6.07 6.16 2.39
C VAL A 212 5.12 7.27 1.96
N GLY A 213 5.32 8.49 2.48
CA GLY A 213 4.35 9.61 2.43
C GLY A 213 3.27 9.54 1.33
N THR A 214 1.99 9.45 1.71
CA THR A 214 0.83 9.33 0.78
C THR A 214 0.57 10.56 -0.09
N GLN A 215 1.42 11.59 0.00
CA GLN A 215 1.10 12.91 -0.53
C GLN A 215 0.88 12.87 -2.05
N GLU A 216 1.52 11.97 -2.79
CA GLU A 216 1.38 11.91 -4.25
C GLU A 216 0.28 10.94 -4.73
N HIS A 217 -0.21 10.00 -3.93
CA HIS A 217 -0.89 8.80 -4.44
C HIS A 217 -2.42 8.89 -4.55
N PHE A 218 -3.05 9.72 -3.72
CA PHE A 218 -4.49 10.01 -3.80
C PHE A 218 -4.79 11.33 -4.52
N HIS A 219 -3.74 11.96 -5.08
CA HIS A 219 -3.76 13.18 -5.88
C HIS A 219 -4.79 14.22 -5.41
N GLY A 220 -4.78 14.51 -4.11
CA GLY A 220 -5.63 15.52 -3.49
C GLY A 220 -6.82 15.03 -2.68
N ILE A 221 -7.21 13.76 -2.82
CA ILE A 221 -8.34 13.22 -2.05
C ILE A 221 -7.85 12.76 -0.66
N PHE A 222 -8.57 13.14 0.39
CA PHE A 222 -8.22 12.77 1.76
C PHE A 222 -8.57 11.30 2.06
N ASP A 223 -7.57 10.48 2.34
CA ASP A 223 -7.73 9.07 2.71
C ASP A 223 -8.12 8.93 4.19
N CYS A 224 -9.34 8.44 4.46
CA CYS A 224 -9.84 8.30 5.83
C CYS A 224 -9.27 7.07 6.55
N MET A 225 -8.65 6.10 5.87
CA MET A 225 -8.12 4.88 6.48
C MET A 225 -7.15 5.18 7.62
N ARG A 226 -6.24 6.15 7.41
CA ARG A 226 -5.26 6.60 8.39
C ARG A 226 -5.88 7.12 9.69
N MET A 227 -6.94 7.92 9.55
CA MET A 227 -7.71 8.39 10.69
C MET A 227 -8.40 7.20 11.39
N ASN A 228 -8.96 6.29 10.60
CA ASN A 228 -9.76 5.18 11.09
C ASN A 228 -8.94 4.10 11.82
N ILE A 229 -7.64 3.98 11.52
CA ILE A 229 -6.64 3.23 12.32
C ILE A 229 -6.64 3.75 13.76
N ARG A 230 -6.63 5.08 13.96
CA ARG A 230 -6.59 5.71 15.29
C ARG A 230 -7.94 5.85 15.98
N THR A 231 -9.05 5.71 15.25
CA THR A 231 -10.41 5.83 15.82
C THR A 231 -11.12 4.49 15.98
N ALA A 232 -10.40 3.37 16.04
CA ALA A 232 -10.96 2.03 16.23
C ALA A 232 -11.98 1.59 15.16
N ARG A 233 -11.89 2.15 13.94
CA ARG A 233 -12.76 1.73 12.82
C ARG A 233 -12.08 0.74 11.88
N HIS A 234 -10.76 0.76 11.83
CA HIS A 234 -9.94 -0.16 11.07
C HIS A 234 -9.43 -1.28 11.98
N GLY A 235 -10.35 -2.13 12.47
CA GLY A 235 -10.00 -3.21 13.40
C GLY A 235 -9.52 -2.72 14.77
N ASN A 236 -8.57 -3.47 15.36
CA ASN A 236 -8.08 -3.24 16.72
C ASN A 236 -6.86 -2.29 16.80
N ASP A 237 -6.46 -1.70 15.68
CA ASP A 237 -5.21 -0.94 15.51
C ASP A 237 -5.07 0.30 16.42
N HIS A 238 -6.19 0.79 16.96
CA HIS A 238 -6.23 1.95 17.85
C HIS A 238 -5.55 1.74 19.21
N LEU A 239 -5.20 0.49 19.57
CA LEU A 239 -4.61 0.12 20.85
C LEU A 239 -3.08 0.30 20.90
N MET A 240 -2.51 1.10 20.00
CA MET A 240 -1.08 1.41 20.02
C MET A 240 -0.67 2.11 21.33
N PRO A 241 0.53 1.83 21.88
CA PRO A 241 1.04 2.56 23.03
C PRO A 241 1.14 4.07 22.74
N GLU A 242 0.62 4.89 23.65
CA GLU A 242 0.83 6.34 23.62
C GLU A 242 2.25 6.69 24.07
N PRO A 243 2.86 7.77 23.54
CA PRO A 243 4.15 8.23 23.99
C PRO A 243 4.09 8.78 25.42
N HIS A 244 5.14 8.57 26.23
CA HIS A 244 5.23 9.05 27.62
C HIS A 244 5.12 10.56 27.73
N VAL A 245 5.85 11.25 26.86
CA VAL A 245 5.71 12.67 26.64
C VAL A 245 5.18 12.82 25.23
N SER A 246 3.90 13.17 25.14
CA SER A 246 3.35 13.66 23.89
C SER A 246 4.18 14.89 23.51
N PRO A 247 4.81 14.93 22.32
CA PRO A 247 5.29 16.21 21.82
C PRO A 247 4.07 17.13 21.86
N THR A 248 4.14 18.30 22.52
CA THR A 248 3.07 19.29 22.32
C THR A 248 2.96 19.45 20.81
N LEU A 249 1.84 18.97 20.27
CA LEU A 249 1.70 18.88 18.83
C LEU A 249 1.99 20.27 18.27
N PRO A 250 2.81 20.41 17.21
CA PRO A 250 3.18 21.72 16.67
C PRO A 250 2.00 22.67 16.57
N ILE A 251 0.81 22.15 16.27
CA ILE A 251 -0.42 22.92 16.18
C ILE A 251 -0.91 23.54 17.49
N PHE A 252 -0.72 22.88 18.63
CA PHE A 252 -1.02 23.46 19.95
C PHE A 252 0.00 24.50 20.41
N ASN A 253 1.16 24.58 19.73
CA ASN A 253 2.14 25.63 19.95
C ASN A 253 1.86 26.89 19.11
N LEU A 254 0.83 26.88 18.25
CA LEU A 254 0.40 28.08 17.53
C LEU A 254 -0.17 29.12 18.51
N PRO A 255 -0.06 30.42 18.18
CA PRO A 255 -0.80 31.47 18.90
C PRO A 255 -2.30 31.10 19.00
N PRO A 256 -2.97 31.33 20.13
CA PRO A 256 -4.37 30.92 20.32
C PRO A 256 -5.32 31.38 19.21
N GLU A 257 -5.15 32.62 18.72
CA GLU A 257 -5.95 33.16 17.62
C GLU A 257 -5.70 32.42 16.30
N GLU A 258 -4.46 32.00 16.03
CA GLU A 258 -4.14 31.22 14.84
C GLU A 258 -4.73 29.81 14.96
N LEU A 259 -4.58 29.15 16.11
CA LEU A 259 -5.18 27.83 16.33
C LEU A 259 -6.72 27.88 16.16
N GLU A 260 -7.37 28.87 16.74
CA GLU A 260 -8.82 29.07 16.59
C GLU A 260 -9.21 29.28 15.12
N ALA A 261 -8.46 30.09 14.37
CA ALA A 261 -8.69 30.29 12.94
C ALA A 261 -8.54 28.98 12.14
N ARG A 262 -7.52 28.16 12.44
CA ARG A 262 -7.30 26.87 11.76
C ARG A 262 -8.39 25.84 12.08
N VAL A 263 -8.84 25.80 13.34
CA VAL A 263 -9.97 24.96 13.74
C VAL A 263 -11.24 25.40 13.01
N GLN A 264 -11.49 26.70 12.94
CA GLN A 264 -12.67 27.24 12.27
C GLN A 264 -12.64 26.99 10.76
N GLU A 265 -11.47 27.11 10.11
CA GLU A 265 -11.26 26.74 8.70
C GLU A 265 -11.62 25.26 8.45
N ALA A 266 -11.12 24.35 9.29
CA ALA A 266 -11.45 22.93 9.16
C ALA A 266 -12.94 22.63 9.41
N LEU A 267 -13.58 23.33 10.36
CA LEU A 267 -15.02 23.19 10.64
C LEU A 267 -15.90 23.74 9.52
N ASP A 268 -15.45 24.80 8.83
CA ASP A 268 -16.16 25.41 7.72
C ASP A 268 -15.92 24.69 6.38
N HIS A 269 -14.92 23.79 6.33
CA HIS A 269 -14.67 22.97 5.15
C HIS A 269 -15.93 22.18 4.76
N PRO A 270 -16.40 22.29 3.50
CA PRO A 270 -17.68 21.72 3.08
C PRO A 270 -17.76 20.21 3.33
N ASP A 271 -16.67 19.48 3.15
CA ASP A 271 -16.65 18.02 3.32
C ASP A 271 -16.57 17.55 4.78
N ILE A 272 -16.23 18.46 5.70
CA ILE A 272 -16.10 18.17 7.13
C ILE A 272 -17.34 18.59 7.91
N LYS A 273 -17.96 19.72 7.55
CA LYS A 273 -19.09 20.30 8.27
C LYS A 273 -20.28 19.35 8.42
N TYR A 274 -20.50 18.46 7.46
CA TYR A 274 -21.58 17.44 7.48
C TYR A 274 -21.17 16.12 8.15
N ASN A 275 -19.93 16.01 8.64
CA ASN A 275 -19.43 14.82 9.30
C ASN A 275 -19.41 15.02 10.83
N PRO A 276 -20.41 14.50 11.57
CA PRO A 276 -20.53 14.75 13.01
C PRO A 276 -19.34 14.21 13.82
N ARG A 277 -18.66 13.17 13.31
CA ARG A 277 -17.45 12.62 13.95
C ARG A 277 -16.29 13.60 13.87
N PHE A 278 -15.99 14.12 12.68
CA PHE A 278 -14.90 15.07 12.52
C PHE A 278 -15.21 16.39 13.23
N TYR A 279 -16.47 16.83 13.20
CA TYR A 279 -16.92 17.97 13.99
C TYR A 279 -16.63 17.78 15.49
N ALA A 280 -16.93 16.60 16.05
CA ALA A 280 -16.66 16.31 17.46
C ALA A 280 -15.15 16.33 17.76
N ILE A 281 -14.31 15.70 16.93
CA ILE A 281 -12.85 15.71 17.11
C ILE A 281 -12.30 17.14 17.09
N LEU A 282 -12.76 17.97 16.16
CA LEU A 282 -12.33 19.38 16.03
C LEU A 282 -12.80 20.26 17.21
N LYS A 283 -13.90 19.89 17.89
CA LYS A 283 -14.39 20.60 19.09
C LYS A 283 -13.80 20.09 20.40
N TYR A 284 -13.34 18.84 20.43
CA TYR A 284 -12.79 18.18 21.62
C TYR A 284 -11.39 17.62 21.30
N PRO A 285 -10.39 18.50 21.05
CA PRO A 285 -9.04 18.11 20.66
C PRO A 285 -8.35 17.13 21.61
N GLU A 286 -8.74 17.14 22.90
CA GLU A 286 -8.20 16.28 23.95
C GLU A 286 -8.57 14.80 23.80
N VAL A 287 -9.64 14.47 23.06
CA VAL A 287 -10.13 13.09 22.94
C VAL A 287 -9.23 12.28 22.01
N LEU A 288 -8.75 12.88 20.92
CA LEU A 288 -7.82 12.26 19.97
C LEU A 288 -6.83 13.31 19.40
N PRO A 289 -5.83 13.75 20.18
CA PRO A 289 -4.97 14.87 19.80
C PRO A 289 -4.26 14.70 18.45
N MET A 290 -3.75 13.50 18.16
CA MET A 290 -3.04 13.25 16.88
C MET A 290 -3.98 13.31 15.67
N VAL A 291 -5.22 12.86 15.84
CA VAL A 291 -6.28 12.87 14.82
C VAL A 291 -6.76 14.31 14.59
N PHE A 292 -6.92 15.08 15.66
CA PHE A 292 -7.22 16.51 15.58
C PHE A 292 -6.17 17.26 14.74
N GLU A 293 -4.89 17.03 15.02
CA GLU A 293 -3.81 17.67 14.28
C GLU A 293 -3.80 17.24 12.80
N GLU A 294 -3.97 15.95 12.50
CA GLU A 294 -4.03 15.46 11.12
C GLU A 294 -5.18 16.10 10.34
N LEU A 295 -6.37 16.25 10.94
CA LEU A 295 -7.51 16.93 10.31
C LEU A 295 -7.18 18.38 9.96
N ILE A 296 -6.68 19.16 10.92
CA ILE A 296 -6.42 20.59 10.68
C ILE A 296 -5.29 20.78 9.66
N LYS A 297 -4.26 19.93 9.70
CA LYS A 297 -3.16 19.96 8.72
C LYS A 297 -3.64 19.62 7.30
N SER A 298 -4.65 18.78 7.16
CA SER A 298 -5.08 18.22 5.87
C SER A 298 -5.89 19.18 5.00
N PHE A 299 -6.55 20.17 5.61
CA PHE A 299 -7.42 21.13 4.91
C PHE A 299 -6.84 22.53 4.83
N HIS A 300 -5.63 22.74 5.34
CA HIS A 300 -4.92 24.02 5.24
C HIS A 300 -4.05 24.07 3.97
N PRO A 301 -4.04 25.17 3.21
CA PRO A 301 -3.38 25.27 1.89
C PRO A 301 -1.85 25.16 1.91
N ARG A 302 -1.20 25.29 3.07
CA ARG A 302 0.22 24.95 3.25
C ARG A 302 0.33 23.59 3.91
N PRO A 303 0.79 22.54 3.22
CA PRO A 303 0.97 21.22 3.82
C PRO A 303 2.04 21.31 4.91
N ILE A 304 1.71 20.89 6.12
CA ILE A 304 2.72 20.55 7.14
C ILE A 304 3.06 19.06 6.92
N THR A 305 4.35 18.78 6.89
CA THR A 305 5.01 17.55 6.43
C THR A 305 4.54 16.25 7.10
N HIS A 306 4.39 15.20 6.28
CA HIS A 306 4.53 13.75 6.54
C HIS A 306 3.71 13.05 7.68
N LEU A 307 3.34 11.78 7.47
CA LEU A 307 2.62 10.87 8.39
C LEU A 307 3.23 10.79 9.81
N LEU A 308 4.55 11.01 9.88
CA LEU A 308 5.39 11.00 11.07
C LEU A 308 6.21 12.29 11.18
N GLU A 309 5.93 13.29 10.36
CA GLU A 309 6.82 14.45 10.11
C GLU A 309 8.25 14.06 9.65
N LEU A 310 8.52 12.77 9.42
CA LEU A 310 9.80 12.30 8.89
C LEU A 310 10.01 12.77 7.44
N PRO A 311 11.20 13.29 7.10
CA PRO A 311 11.57 13.54 5.70
C PRO A 311 11.46 12.24 4.90
N ILE A 312 10.93 12.31 3.68
CA ILE A 312 10.97 11.16 2.76
C ILE A 312 12.45 10.83 2.49
N PRO A 313 12.93 9.62 2.84
CA PRO A 313 14.31 9.24 2.60
C PRO A 313 14.67 9.25 1.11
N ASP A 314 15.93 9.56 0.83
CA ASP A 314 16.49 9.39 -0.51
C ASP A 314 16.80 7.91 -0.77
N TYR A 315 15.82 7.18 -1.30
CA TYR A 315 15.91 5.73 -1.52
C TYR A 315 17.02 5.31 -2.50
N SER A 316 17.57 6.22 -3.30
CA SER A 316 18.71 5.94 -4.18
C SER A 316 19.99 5.57 -3.41
N LYS A 317 20.05 5.95 -2.13
CA LYS A 317 21.15 5.65 -1.20
C LYS A 317 21.09 4.24 -0.62
N ILE A 318 19.98 3.51 -0.78
CA ILE A 318 19.85 2.15 -0.26
C ILE A 318 20.79 1.23 -1.04
N LYS A 319 21.84 0.74 -0.36
CA LYS A 319 22.75 -0.30 -0.87
C LYS A 319 22.60 -1.63 -0.13
N THR A 320 21.95 -1.63 1.04
CA THR A 320 21.61 -2.84 1.79
C THR A 320 20.74 -3.75 0.91
N PRO A 321 21.04 -5.07 0.85
CA PRO A 321 20.15 -6.04 0.23
C PRO A 321 18.71 -5.89 0.70
N ILE A 322 17.79 -5.78 -0.26
CA ILE A 322 16.40 -5.46 -0.01
C ILE A 322 15.49 -6.39 -0.80
N TYR A 323 14.52 -6.99 -0.11
CA TYR A 323 13.40 -7.67 -0.74
C TYR A 323 12.11 -6.92 -0.40
N ILE A 324 11.71 -5.98 -1.26
CA ILE A 324 10.51 -5.16 -1.06
C ILE A 324 9.28 -5.85 -1.65
N SER A 325 8.14 -5.71 -1.00
CA SER A 325 7.00 -6.57 -1.29
C SER A 325 5.66 -5.97 -0.89
N THR A 326 4.61 -6.21 -1.68
CA THR A 326 3.22 -5.85 -1.34
C THR A 326 2.22 -6.68 -2.16
N PRO A 327 1.01 -6.98 -1.66
CA PRO A 327 -0.05 -7.54 -2.49
C PRO A 327 -0.56 -6.52 -3.53
N TRP A 328 -1.10 -7.01 -4.64
CA TRP A 328 -1.79 -6.16 -5.61
C TRP A 328 -3.02 -5.48 -5.00
N ASN A 329 -3.35 -4.30 -5.50
CA ASN A 329 -4.53 -3.52 -5.11
C ASN A 329 -4.63 -3.14 -3.63
N GLU A 330 -3.52 -3.21 -2.90
CA GLU A 330 -3.45 -2.66 -1.56
C GLU A 330 -3.27 -1.15 -1.63
N LEU A 331 -4.36 -0.44 -1.31
CA LEU A 331 -4.54 1.00 -1.52
C LEU A 331 -3.46 1.86 -0.86
N LEU A 332 -3.00 1.47 0.33
CA LEU A 332 -1.90 2.17 1.01
C LEU A 332 -0.53 1.84 0.42
N TYR A 333 -0.30 0.62 -0.04
CA TYR A 333 1.07 0.10 -0.15
C TYR A 333 1.56 -0.06 -1.58
N THR A 334 0.66 -0.25 -2.55
CA THR A 334 1.06 -0.60 -3.93
C THR A 334 1.87 0.52 -4.56
N TRP A 335 1.33 1.75 -4.62
CA TRP A 335 2.06 2.88 -5.19
C TRP A 335 3.39 3.16 -4.48
N GLN A 336 3.37 3.07 -3.16
CA GLN A 336 4.48 3.40 -2.28
C GLN A 336 5.64 2.40 -2.43
N THR A 337 5.30 1.12 -2.58
CA THR A 337 6.25 0.06 -2.93
C THR A 337 6.94 0.35 -4.25
N PHE A 338 6.20 0.77 -5.28
CA PHE A 338 6.80 1.13 -6.57
C PHE A 338 7.61 2.42 -6.51
N GLU A 339 7.20 3.41 -5.71
CA GLU A 339 7.96 4.62 -5.49
C GLU A 339 9.36 4.32 -4.91
N ILE A 340 9.43 3.43 -3.92
CA ILE A 340 10.70 2.98 -3.34
C ILE A 340 11.48 2.16 -4.37
N TRP A 341 10.84 1.13 -4.96
CA TRP A 341 11.47 0.20 -5.89
C TRP A 341 12.19 0.92 -7.04
N GLU A 342 11.51 1.84 -7.70
CA GLU A 342 12.03 2.54 -8.88
C GLU A 342 13.19 3.48 -8.55
N LYS A 343 13.31 3.93 -7.30
CA LYS A 343 14.41 4.80 -6.84
C LYS A 343 15.63 4.02 -6.36
N ILE A 344 15.51 2.73 -5.99
CA ILE A 344 16.63 1.93 -5.50
C ILE A 344 17.55 1.55 -6.66
N ASP A 345 18.82 1.95 -6.59
CA ASP A 345 19.87 1.55 -7.53
C ASP A 345 20.83 0.55 -6.86
N SER A 346 20.43 -0.72 -6.82
CA SER A 346 21.22 -1.81 -6.24
C SER A 346 20.99 -3.12 -7.02
N PRO A 347 22.03 -3.92 -7.33
CA PRO A 347 21.86 -5.22 -7.98
C PRO A 347 21.27 -6.29 -7.04
N THR A 348 21.21 -6.02 -5.74
CA THR A 348 20.70 -6.96 -4.73
C THR A 348 19.22 -6.72 -4.41
N ARG A 349 18.55 -5.79 -5.10
CA ARG A 349 17.14 -5.51 -4.91
C ARG A 349 16.28 -6.61 -5.52
N LYS A 350 15.26 -7.04 -4.78
CA LYS A 350 14.19 -7.91 -5.26
C LYS A 350 12.82 -7.29 -4.98
N LEU A 351 11.86 -7.53 -5.86
CA LEU A 351 10.47 -7.10 -5.77
C LEU A 351 9.55 -8.33 -5.81
N ALA A 352 8.64 -8.47 -4.84
CA ALA A 352 7.62 -9.52 -4.86
C ALA A 352 6.21 -8.94 -4.75
N LEU A 353 5.40 -9.17 -5.79
CA LEU A 353 4.04 -8.66 -5.87
C LEU A 353 3.03 -9.80 -5.80
N TRP A 354 2.31 -9.83 -4.68
CA TRP A 354 1.47 -10.94 -4.28
C TRP A 354 0.05 -10.82 -4.82
N PRO A 355 -0.70 -11.93 -4.91
CA PRO A 355 -2.09 -11.86 -5.33
C PRO A 355 -2.88 -10.84 -4.53
N SER A 356 -3.83 -10.19 -5.20
CA SER A 356 -4.72 -9.18 -4.61
C SER A 356 -5.48 -9.78 -3.44
N LYS A 357 -5.11 -9.35 -2.23
CA LYS A 357 -5.67 -9.79 -0.95
C LYS A 357 -5.04 -8.94 0.16
N ALA A 358 -5.90 -8.33 0.97
CA ALA A 358 -5.43 -7.72 2.20
C ALA A 358 -4.76 -8.79 3.08
N PRO A 359 -3.59 -8.48 3.65
CA PRO A 359 -2.80 -9.46 4.36
C PRO A 359 -3.55 -9.92 5.62
N GLY A 360 -3.41 -11.20 5.94
CA GLY A 360 -3.86 -11.67 7.23
C GLY A 360 -3.00 -11.09 8.35
N ARG A 361 -3.56 -11.12 9.57
CA ARG A 361 -2.87 -10.75 10.79
C ARG A 361 -3.05 -11.83 11.85
N PRO A 362 -2.03 -12.31 12.56
CA PRO A 362 -0.63 -11.92 12.48
C PRO A 362 0.00 -12.07 11.09
N PHE A 363 0.92 -11.16 10.75
CA PHE A 363 1.69 -11.23 9.51
C PHE A 363 2.58 -12.48 9.52
N VAL A 364 2.14 -13.55 8.85
CA VAL A 364 2.89 -14.83 8.75
C VAL A 364 2.96 -15.35 7.32
N ALA A 365 2.17 -14.78 6.42
CA ALA A 365 2.19 -15.12 5.00
C ALA A 365 3.61 -15.00 4.44
N TYR A 366 3.97 -15.94 3.57
CA TYR A 366 5.24 -15.92 2.84
C TYR A 366 6.51 -16.11 3.69
N SER A 367 6.38 -16.59 4.93
CA SER A 367 7.51 -16.82 5.84
C SER A 367 8.64 -17.68 5.23
N ASP A 368 8.32 -18.69 4.41
CA ASP A 368 9.34 -19.52 3.74
C ASP A 368 10.21 -18.71 2.77
N GLU A 369 9.63 -17.75 2.06
CA GLU A 369 10.35 -16.93 1.09
C GLU A 369 11.17 -15.83 1.76
N ILE A 370 10.61 -15.24 2.81
CA ILE A 370 11.30 -14.30 3.70
C ILE A 370 12.53 -15.00 4.30
N LEU A 371 12.36 -16.25 4.79
CA LEU A 371 13.45 -17.06 5.31
C LEU A 371 14.52 -17.32 4.25
N ARG A 372 14.17 -17.68 3.02
CA ARG A 372 15.16 -17.93 1.95
C ARG A 372 16.08 -16.72 1.71
N PHE A 373 15.53 -15.51 1.79
CA PHE A 373 16.31 -14.28 1.64
C PHE A 373 17.24 -14.04 2.82
N HIS A 374 16.73 -14.20 4.05
CA HIS A 374 17.54 -14.07 5.26
C HIS A 374 18.60 -15.18 5.37
N ASP A 375 18.30 -16.41 4.97
CA ASP A 375 19.25 -17.53 4.98
C ASP A 375 20.44 -17.24 4.05
N TYR A 376 20.17 -16.67 2.87
CA TYR A 376 21.21 -16.25 1.94
C TYR A 376 22.08 -15.13 2.53
N TRP A 377 21.48 -14.02 2.96
CA TRP A 377 22.23 -12.84 3.37
C TRP A 377 22.80 -12.87 4.79
N LEU A 378 22.19 -13.62 5.71
CA LEU A 378 22.58 -13.67 7.11
C LEU A 378 23.36 -14.93 7.48
N LYS A 379 23.13 -16.06 6.79
CA LYS A 379 23.82 -17.34 7.06
C LYS A 379 24.74 -17.79 5.93
N GLY A 380 24.69 -17.15 4.76
CA GLY A 380 25.46 -17.57 3.60
C GLY A 380 24.97 -18.88 2.99
N ILE A 381 23.74 -19.29 3.26
CA ILE A 381 23.15 -20.51 2.68
C ILE A 381 22.72 -20.19 1.26
N ASP A 382 23.19 -20.96 0.29
CA ASP A 382 22.76 -20.80 -1.10
C ASP A 382 21.34 -21.36 -1.29
N THR A 383 20.34 -20.51 -1.06
CA THR A 383 18.92 -20.85 -1.20
C THR A 383 18.40 -20.74 -2.63
N GLY A 384 19.23 -20.27 -3.57
CA GLY A 384 18.85 -19.98 -4.96
C GLY A 384 18.03 -18.70 -5.16
N ILE A 385 17.69 -17.97 -4.09
CA ILE A 385 16.83 -16.77 -4.19
C ILE A 385 17.46 -15.63 -5.01
N MET A 386 18.80 -15.54 -5.00
CA MET A 386 19.51 -14.53 -5.80
C MET A 386 19.79 -14.97 -7.24
N ASP A 387 19.55 -16.25 -7.57
CA ASP A 387 19.61 -16.75 -8.95
C ASP A 387 18.30 -16.47 -9.71
N GLU A 388 17.21 -16.23 -8.97
CA GLU A 388 15.91 -15.84 -9.53
C GLU A 388 15.94 -14.39 -10.02
N PRO A 389 15.19 -14.04 -11.09
CA PRO A 389 15.05 -12.67 -11.55
C PRO A 389 14.62 -11.70 -10.43
N PRO A 390 14.97 -10.41 -10.54
CA PRO A 390 14.74 -9.41 -9.50
C PRO A 390 13.27 -9.11 -9.27
N VAL A 391 12.38 -9.34 -10.23
CA VAL A 391 10.95 -9.11 -10.09
C VAL A 391 10.21 -10.43 -10.11
N LYS A 392 9.44 -10.69 -9.05
CA LYS A 392 8.49 -11.78 -8.95
C LYS A 392 7.10 -11.17 -8.83
N LEU A 393 6.19 -11.51 -9.74
CA LEU A 393 4.85 -10.96 -9.73
C LEU A 393 3.80 -12.04 -9.94
N PHE A 394 2.66 -11.87 -9.30
CA PHE A 394 1.51 -12.72 -9.52
C PHE A 394 0.64 -12.14 -10.64
N VAL A 395 0.49 -12.86 -11.76
CA VAL A 395 -0.41 -12.45 -12.84
C VAL A 395 -1.82 -12.92 -12.48
N MET A 396 -2.69 -11.98 -12.09
CA MET A 396 -4.10 -12.25 -11.80
C MET A 396 -4.84 -12.72 -13.07
N GLY A 397 -6.02 -13.32 -12.91
CA GLY A 397 -6.81 -13.85 -14.01
C GLY A 397 -6.35 -15.25 -14.44
N ILE A 398 -5.09 -15.41 -14.87
CA ILE A 398 -4.47 -16.75 -14.97
C ILE A 398 -4.05 -17.31 -13.62
N ASN A 399 -3.85 -16.43 -12.64
CA ASN A 399 -3.51 -16.72 -11.26
C ASN A 399 -2.17 -17.46 -11.09
N LYS A 400 -1.13 -16.97 -11.77
CA LYS A 400 0.18 -17.62 -11.82
C LYS A 400 1.29 -16.66 -11.44
N TRP A 401 2.26 -17.15 -10.67
CA TRP A 401 3.52 -16.46 -10.46
C TRP A 401 4.31 -16.35 -11.74
N ARG A 402 5.02 -15.25 -11.96
CA ARG A 402 5.96 -15.07 -13.07
C ARG A 402 7.15 -14.26 -12.60
N PHE A 403 8.32 -14.60 -13.11
CA PHE A 403 9.54 -13.82 -12.92
C PHE A 403 9.79 -12.90 -14.10
N GLU A 404 10.33 -11.72 -13.82
CA GLU A 404 10.70 -10.70 -14.80
C GLU A 404 12.04 -10.09 -14.41
N ASP A 405 12.82 -9.68 -15.41
CA ASP A 405 14.11 -9.04 -15.19
C ASP A 405 13.99 -7.55 -14.86
N GLU A 406 12.80 -6.97 -15.04
CA GLU A 406 12.60 -5.53 -14.99
C GLU A 406 11.15 -5.11 -14.77
N TRP A 407 11.01 -3.84 -14.40
CA TRP A 407 9.73 -3.16 -14.26
C TRP A 407 9.87 -1.68 -14.68
N PRO A 408 8.95 -1.12 -15.50
CA PRO A 408 7.93 -1.83 -16.28
C PRO A 408 8.57 -2.82 -17.28
N LEU A 409 7.81 -3.81 -17.75
CA LEU A 409 8.31 -4.83 -18.68
C LEU A 409 8.74 -4.18 -20.02
N LYS A 410 9.97 -4.40 -20.53
CA LYS A 410 10.40 -3.80 -21.83
C LYS A 410 9.51 -4.19 -22.99
N ARG A 411 8.94 -5.40 -22.95
CA ARG A 411 8.08 -5.93 -24.02
C ARG A 411 6.68 -5.30 -24.06
N THR A 412 6.38 -4.36 -23.18
CA THR A 412 5.06 -3.70 -23.10
C THR A 412 4.70 -3.01 -24.43
N ALA A 413 3.54 -3.39 -24.98
CA ALA A 413 2.88 -2.72 -26.08
C ALA A 413 1.86 -1.71 -25.53
N TRP A 414 2.33 -0.49 -25.30
CA TRP A 414 1.49 0.61 -24.81
C TRP A 414 0.31 0.88 -25.75
N THR A 415 -0.91 0.60 -25.29
CA THR A 415 -2.12 0.59 -26.12
C THR A 415 -3.18 1.52 -25.55
N LYS A 416 -3.80 2.32 -26.42
CA LYS A 416 -4.92 3.18 -26.06
C LYS A 416 -6.25 2.45 -26.26
N PHE A 417 -7.09 2.44 -25.24
CA PHE A 417 -8.47 2.01 -25.31
C PHE A 417 -9.38 3.22 -25.10
N TYR A 418 -9.96 3.71 -26.19
CA TYR A 418 -10.83 4.88 -26.23
C TYR A 418 -12.21 4.56 -25.66
N LEU A 419 -12.76 5.51 -24.90
CA LEU A 419 -14.13 5.45 -24.41
C LEU A 419 -15.06 5.85 -25.55
N HIS A 420 -16.10 5.05 -25.81
CA HIS A 420 -17.12 5.33 -26.82
C HIS A 420 -18.46 5.70 -26.18
N PRO A 421 -19.34 6.40 -26.91
CA PRO A 421 -20.74 6.54 -26.52
C PRO A 421 -21.40 5.18 -26.34
N GLU A 422 -22.46 5.14 -25.53
CA GLU A 422 -23.16 3.91 -25.14
C GLU A 422 -22.22 2.92 -24.39
N GLY A 423 -21.08 3.47 -23.91
CA GLY A 423 -19.89 2.90 -23.28
C GLY A 423 -19.39 1.56 -23.76
N GLY A 424 -19.13 1.56 -25.07
CA GLY A 424 -18.03 0.77 -25.59
C GLY A 424 -16.67 1.29 -25.10
N LEU A 425 -15.71 0.39 -25.09
CA LEU A 425 -14.29 0.66 -24.87
C LEU A 425 -13.52 -0.11 -25.96
N SER A 426 -12.71 0.57 -26.77
CA SER A 426 -12.02 -0.11 -27.87
C SER A 426 -10.73 0.57 -28.28
N ILE A 427 -9.88 -0.12 -29.04
CA ILE A 427 -8.64 0.46 -29.57
C ILE A 427 -8.88 1.43 -30.74
N GLU A 428 -10.09 1.45 -31.30
CA GLU A 428 -10.45 2.32 -32.40
C GLU A 428 -10.77 3.73 -31.86
N PRO A 429 -10.14 4.80 -32.37
CA PRO A 429 -10.48 6.14 -31.97
C PRO A 429 -11.95 6.48 -32.24
N VAL A 430 -12.55 7.29 -31.36
CA VAL A 430 -13.91 7.78 -31.53
C VAL A 430 -13.99 8.68 -32.75
N LYS A 431 -14.97 8.44 -33.63
CA LYS A 431 -15.21 9.26 -34.82
C LYS A 431 -16.13 10.43 -34.48
N GLY A 432 -15.78 11.62 -34.95
CA GLY A 432 -16.60 12.83 -34.77
C GLY A 432 -16.56 13.38 -33.35
N ARG A 433 -17.63 14.08 -32.96
CA ARG A 433 -17.80 14.67 -31.62
C ARG A 433 -19.15 14.23 -31.08
N PRO A 434 -19.26 12.99 -30.59
CA PRO A 434 -20.51 12.53 -30.00
C PRO A 434 -20.89 13.37 -28.77
N GLU A 435 -22.19 13.40 -28.48
CA GLU A 435 -22.72 14.01 -27.25
C GLU A 435 -22.12 13.35 -26.00
N PRO A 436 -21.85 14.12 -24.93
CA PRO A 436 -21.31 13.57 -23.70
C PRO A 436 -22.31 12.63 -23.00
N GLU A 437 -21.78 11.72 -22.19
CA GLU A 437 -22.59 10.92 -21.26
C GLU A 437 -22.59 11.57 -19.87
N THR A 438 -23.78 11.70 -19.30
CA THR A 438 -24.00 12.41 -18.04
C THR A 438 -24.32 11.45 -16.90
N PHE A 439 -23.78 11.72 -15.72
CA PHE A 439 -24.34 11.25 -14.46
C PHE A 439 -24.35 12.39 -13.43
N THR A 440 -25.17 12.25 -12.39
CA THR A 440 -25.19 13.17 -11.26
C THR A 440 -24.97 12.36 -10.01
N GLN A 441 -23.96 12.73 -9.22
CA GLN A 441 -23.73 12.18 -7.89
C GLN A 441 -24.35 13.14 -6.86
N PRO A 442 -25.42 12.74 -6.15
CA PRO A 442 -25.92 13.52 -5.03
C PRO A 442 -24.90 13.62 -3.89
N ALA A 443 -25.00 14.68 -3.09
CA ALA A 443 -24.26 14.75 -1.83
C ALA A 443 -24.59 13.52 -0.94
N PRO A 444 -23.60 12.84 -0.34
CA PRO A 444 -23.80 11.59 0.41
C PRO A 444 -24.84 11.67 1.52
N TYR A 445 -24.97 12.83 2.18
CA TYR A 445 -25.94 13.03 3.26
C TYR A 445 -27.39 13.16 2.77
N LEU A 446 -27.62 13.37 1.46
CA LEU A 446 -28.94 13.34 0.83
C LEU A 446 -29.25 11.96 0.24
N ASP A 447 -28.29 11.40 -0.49
CA ASP A 447 -28.37 10.07 -1.08
C ASP A 447 -26.96 9.46 -1.13
N PRO A 448 -26.66 8.43 -0.31
CA PRO A 448 -25.34 7.80 -0.28
C PRO A 448 -25.11 6.84 -1.45
N THR A 449 -26.11 6.62 -2.31
CA THR A 449 -25.98 5.76 -3.49
C THR A 449 -24.86 6.27 -4.39
N VAL A 450 -23.96 5.36 -4.77
CA VAL A 450 -22.84 5.69 -5.65
C VAL A 450 -23.28 5.46 -7.10
N TYR A 451 -23.50 6.55 -7.83
CA TYR A 451 -23.82 6.50 -9.25
C TYR A 451 -22.53 6.48 -10.06
N CYS A 452 -22.49 5.65 -11.10
CA CYS A 452 -21.30 5.51 -11.94
C CYS A 452 -21.66 5.34 -13.42
N LEU A 453 -20.67 5.63 -14.27
CA LEU A 453 -20.66 5.21 -15.67
C LEU A 453 -19.67 4.07 -15.84
N THR A 454 -20.04 3.08 -16.65
CA THR A 454 -19.16 1.96 -16.98
C THR A 454 -18.79 2.00 -18.45
N TYR A 455 -17.60 1.56 -18.84
CA TYR A 455 -17.17 1.45 -20.24
C TYR A 455 -16.52 0.09 -20.42
N SER A 456 -17.11 -0.75 -21.26
CA SER A 456 -16.69 -2.14 -21.38
C SER A 456 -16.18 -2.46 -22.77
N SER A 457 -15.12 -3.25 -22.86
CA SER A 457 -14.69 -3.81 -24.12
C SER A 457 -15.76 -4.72 -24.71
N GLU A 458 -15.67 -4.99 -26.00
CA GLU A 458 -16.31 -6.18 -26.56
C GLU A 458 -15.84 -7.44 -25.82
N VAL A 459 -16.62 -8.52 -25.92
CA VAL A 459 -16.19 -9.83 -25.43
C VAL A 459 -14.85 -10.15 -26.07
N LEU A 460 -13.85 -10.39 -25.23
CA LEU A 460 -12.49 -10.63 -25.69
C LEU A 460 -12.44 -11.93 -26.50
N LYS A 461 -11.93 -11.82 -27.74
CA LYS A 461 -11.81 -12.98 -28.65
C LYS A 461 -10.58 -13.84 -28.36
N GLN A 462 -9.65 -13.31 -27.59
CA GLN A 462 -8.41 -13.93 -27.15
C GLN A 462 -8.02 -13.35 -25.78
N ASP A 463 -7.13 -14.04 -25.07
CA ASP A 463 -6.58 -13.52 -23.82
C ASP A 463 -5.80 -12.22 -24.07
N ILE A 464 -5.95 -11.26 -23.17
CA ILE A 464 -5.19 -10.01 -23.16
C ILE A 464 -4.57 -9.84 -21.78
N GLU A 465 -3.24 -9.81 -21.73
CA GLU A 465 -2.53 -9.50 -20.50
C GLU A 465 -2.23 -8.01 -20.39
N ILE A 466 -2.51 -7.45 -19.22
CA ILE A 466 -2.20 -6.07 -18.85
C ILE A 466 -1.34 -6.14 -17.58
N THR A 467 -0.06 -5.80 -17.71
CA THR A 467 0.91 -5.86 -16.60
C THR A 467 1.82 -4.63 -16.64
N GLY A 468 1.69 -3.74 -15.66
CA GLY A 468 2.47 -2.51 -15.59
C GLY A 468 1.75 -1.36 -14.91
N PRO A 469 2.36 -0.17 -14.88
CA PRO A 469 1.66 1.07 -14.56
C PRO A 469 0.71 1.46 -15.71
N MET A 470 -0.36 2.17 -15.39
CA MET A 470 -1.39 2.58 -16.35
C MET A 470 -2.10 3.85 -15.92
N ALA A 471 -2.71 4.55 -16.88
CA ALA A 471 -3.42 5.81 -16.64
C ALA A 471 -4.72 5.91 -17.44
N LEU A 472 -5.66 6.73 -16.96
CA LEU A 472 -6.82 7.21 -17.70
C LEU A 472 -6.59 8.67 -18.08
N TYR A 473 -6.77 9.01 -19.35
CA TYR A 473 -6.95 10.39 -19.79
C TYR A 473 -8.43 10.59 -20.04
N LEU A 474 -9.05 11.53 -19.33
CA LEU A 474 -10.49 11.76 -19.33
C LEU A 474 -10.79 13.22 -19.69
N GLU A 475 -11.43 13.45 -20.83
CA GLU A 475 -12.07 14.73 -21.13
C GLU A 475 -13.44 14.77 -20.44
N ALA A 476 -13.62 15.67 -19.47
CA ALA A 476 -14.86 15.80 -18.73
C ALA A 476 -15.16 17.26 -18.38
N SER A 477 -16.43 17.58 -18.19
CA SER A 477 -16.86 18.83 -17.57
C SER A 477 -17.74 18.55 -16.35
N ILE A 478 -17.76 19.50 -15.41
CA ILE A 478 -18.57 19.43 -14.19
C ILE A 478 -19.33 20.73 -13.99
N ASP A 479 -20.46 20.70 -13.28
CA ASP A 479 -21.26 21.89 -12.96
C ASP A 479 -20.82 22.62 -11.68
N LYS A 480 -19.78 22.10 -11.02
CA LYS A 480 -19.13 22.65 -9.83
C LYS A 480 -17.69 23.06 -10.10
N THR A 481 -17.07 23.66 -9.09
CA THR A 481 -15.68 24.08 -9.12
C THR A 481 -14.69 22.99 -8.71
N GLU A 482 -15.18 21.89 -8.14
CA GLU A 482 -14.38 20.75 -7.74
C GLU A 482 -15.20 19.46 -7.88
N THR A 483 -14.48 18.36 -8.01
CA THR A 483 -15.03 17.03 -7.84
C THR A 483 -13.90 16.04 -7.55
N ASN A 484 -14.25 14.87 -7.02
CA ASN A 484 -13.37 13.71 -6.97
C ASN A 484 -13.61 12.83 -8.20
N TRP A 485 -12.53 12.41 -8.85
CA TRP A 485 -12.54 11.34 -9.84
C TRP A 485 -11.98 10.08 -9.20
N MET A 486 -12.80 9.04 -9.13
CA MET A 486 -12.39 7.71 -8.69
C MET A 486 -12.70 6.74 -9.82
N VAL A 487 -11.71 5.95 -10.21
CA VAL A 487 -11.80 5.10 -11.38
C VAL A 487 -11.29 3.71 -11.09
N ASP A 488 -12.04 2.69 -11.51
CA ASP A 488 -11.69 1.30 -11.30
C ASP A 488 -11.59 0.57 -12.64
N ILE A 489 -10.62 -0.32 -12.78
CA ILE A 489 -10.59 -1.32 -13.84
C ILE A 489 -11.02 -2.65 -13.23
N ALA A 490 -11.99 -3.30 -13.84
CA ALA A 490 -12.46 -4.62 -13.45
C ALA A 490 -12.38 -5.62 -14.62
N ASP A 491 -12.06 -6.87 -14.27
CA ASP A 491 -12.20 -8.02 -15.15
C ASP A 491 -13.61 -8.60 -14.97
N VAL A 492 -14.40 -8.58 -16.03
CA VAL A 492 -15.79 -9.06 -16.03
C VAL A 492 -15.86 -10.41 -16.71
N ASP A 493 -16.23 -11.45 -15.95
CA ASP A 493 -16.37 -12.81 -16.47
C ASP A 493 -17.64 -13.00 -17.31
N GLU A 494 -17.77 -14.17 -17.94
CA GLU A 494 -18.94 -14.53 -18.78
C GLU A 494 -20.28 -14.51 -18.03
N LYS A 495 -20.26 -14.57 -16.69
CA LYS A 495 -21.46 -14.52 -15.82
C LYS A 495 -21.73 -13.10 -15.31
N GLY A 496 -20.90 -12.12 -15.65
CA GLY A 496 -21.00 -10.74 -15.18
C GLY A 496 -20.38 -10.50 -13.80
N ASN A 497 -19.65 -11.46 -13.22
CA ASN A 497 -18.92 -11.20 -11.97
C ASN A 497 -17.76 -10.26 -12.24
N ARG A 498 -17.51 -9.34 -11.30
CA ARG A 498 -16.45 -8.34 -11.39
C ARG A 498 -15.33 -8.65 -10.41
N MET A 499 -14.10 -8.75 -10.92
CA MET A 499 -12.88 -8.78 -10.13
C MET A 499 -12.17 -7.43 -10.28
N LEU A 500 -11.85 -6.76 -9.17
CA LEU A 500 -11.08 -5.53 -9.20
C LEU A 500 -9.67 -5.83 -9.71
N VAL A 501 -9.21 -5.07 -10.70
CA VAL A 501 -7.86 -5.17 -11.24
C VAL A 501 -6.99 -4.05 -10.72
N THR A 502 -7.49 -2.82 -10.65
CA THR A 502 -6.80 -1.65 -10.08
C THR A 502 -7.76 -0.48 -9.90
N THR A 503 -7.36 0.52 -9.11
CA THR A 503 -8.09 1.77 -8.89
C THR A 503 -7.17 2.99 -9.00
N GLY A 504 -7.74 4.15 -9.29
CA GLY A 504 -7.07 5.44 -9.45
C GLY A 504 -7.92 6.59 -8.90
N TYR A 505 -7.25 7.62 -8.40
CA TYR A 505 -7.85 8.75 -7.69
C TYR A 505 -7.30 10.08 -8.18
N LEU A 506 -8.16 11.08 -8.35
CA LEU A 506 -7.76 12.46 -8.61
C LEU A 506 -8.82 13.45 -8.11
N ALA A 507 -8.44 14.37 -7.24
CA ALA A 507 -9.24 15.57 -7.00
C ALA A 507 -9.06 16.54 -8.16
N ALA A 508 -10.16 17.02 -8.74
CA ALA A 508 -10.16 17.81 -9.97
C ALA A 508 -9.35 19.12 -9.86
N GLU A 509 -9.26 19.72 -8.67
CA GLU A 509 -8.46 20.92 -8.43
C GLU A 509 -6.95 20.68 -8.48
N HIS A 510 -6.52 19.44 -8.25
CA HIS A 510 -5.13 19.00 -8.28
C HIS A 510 -4.72 18.43 -9.66
N ARG A 511 -5.53 18.63 -10.70
CA ARG A 511 -5.29 18.13 -12.08
C ARG A 511 -4.00 18.59 -12.75
N ALA A 512 -3.34 19.64 -12.25
CA ALA A 512 -2.10 20.14 -12.83
C ALA A 512 -1.04 19.03 -12.90
N LEU A 513 -0.27 19.00 -13.98
CA LEU A 513 0.77 18.01 -14.21
C LEU A 513 2.16 18.62 -14.05
N ASP A 514 3.03 17.91 -13.33
CA ASP A 514 4.46 18.11 -13.42
C ASP A 514 4.95 17.52 -14.75
N LYS A 515 5.21 18.37 -15.74
CA LYS A 515 5.55 17.94 -17.09
C LYS A 515 6.92 17.26 -17.20
N GLU A 516 7.83 17.51 -16.25
CA GLU A 516 9.18 16.93 -16.27
C GLU A 516 9.18 15.53 -15.66
N ARG A 517 8.39 15.32 -14.61
CA ARG A 517 8.28 14.03 -13.90
C ARG A 517 7.22 13.10 -14.48
N SER A 518 6.21 13.64 -15.17
CA SER A 518 5.11 12.85 -15.71
C SER A 518 5.55 11.97 -16.87
N LEU A 519 5.09 10.72 -16.84
CA LEU A 519 5.15 9.79 -17.96
C LEU A 519 3.73 9.49 -18.45
N PRO A 520 3.52 9.07 -19.72
CA PRO A 520 2.19 8.78 -20.23
C PRO A 520 1.37 7.73 -19.43
N TYR A 521 2.07 6.82 -18.75
CA TYR A 521 1.46 5.79 -17.89
C TYR A 521 1.50 6.13 -16.40
N ARG A 522 2.08 7.28 -16.04
CA ARG A 522 2.25 7.75 -14.66
C ARG A 522 2.22 9.28 -14.64
N PRO A 523 1.05 9.90 -14.79
CA PRO A 523 0.91 11.33 -14.57
C PRO A 523 1.27 11.69 -13.13
N ILE A 524 2.02 12.78 -12.94
CA ILE A 524 2.45 13.26 -11.62
C ILE A 524 1.79 14.61 -11.34
N HIS A 525 1.11 14.70 -10.20
CA HIS A 525 0.40 15.90 -9.77
C HIS A 525 1.13 16.54 -8.59
N PRO A 526 1.73 17.74 -8.74
CA PRO A 526 2.58 18.34 -7.71
C PRO A 526 1.79 18.82 -6.47
N ARG A 527 0.45 18.80 -6.53
CA ARG A 527 -0.53 19.22 -5.50
C ARG A 527 -0.41 20.67 -4.99
N GLN A 528 0.68 21.38 -5.29
CA GLN A 528 0.81 22.81 -5.02
C GLN A 528 -0.20 23.59 -5.87
N ASP A 529 -0.74 24.65 -5.27
CA ASP A 529 -1.65 25.60 -5.92
C ASP A 529 -2.88 24.94 -6.58
N PRO A 530 -3.76 24.28 -5.78
CA PRO A 530 -5.01 23.73 -6.30
C PRO A 530 -5.79 24.81 -7.05
N ALA A 531 -6.25 24.49 -8.25
CA ALA A 531 -6.94 25.42 -9.13
C ALA A 531 -8.39 24.96 -9.30
N PRO A 532 -9.40 25.76 -8.91
CA PRO A 532 -10.79 25.44 -9.20
C PRO A 532 -11.03 25.14 -10.69
N VAL A 533 -11.99 24.26 -10.98
CA VAL A 533 -12.50 24.02 -12.33
C VAL A 533 -13.52 25.11 -12.66
N THR A 534 -13.55 25.59 -13.90
CA THR A 534 -14.64 26.47 -14.34
C THR A 534 -15.87 25.62 -14.65
N PRO A 535 -17.04 25.84 -14.02
CA PRO A 535 -18.22 25.05 -14.31
C PRO A 535 -18.58 25.02 -15.80
N GLY A 536 -18.78 23.82 -16.35
CA GLY A 536 -19.09 23.57 -17.76
C GLY A 536 -17.90 23.61 -18.72
N GLU A 537 -16.69 23.93 -18.24
CA GLU A 537 -15.47 23.83 -19.05
C GLU A 537 -15.07 22.36 -19.25
N VAL A 538 -14.75 22.00 -20.50
CA VAL A 538 -14.22 20.67 -20.82
C VAL A 538 -12.73 20.65 -20.49
N VAL A 539 -12.38 19.83 -19.51
CA VAL A 539 -11.02 19.70 -18.97
C VAL A 539 -10.50 18.28 -19.23
N GLU A 540 -9.21 18.15 -19.50
CA GLU A 540 -8.52 16.86 -19.55
C GLU A 540 -7.96 16.52 -18.15
N TYR A 541 -8.38 15.39 -17.60
CA TYR A 541 -7.89 14.81 -16.35
C TYR A 541 -7.02 13.59 -16.67
N ALA A 542 -5.76 13.63 -16.30
CA ALA A 542 -4.87 12.47 -16.35
C ALA A 542 -4.87 11.81 -14.97
N ILE A 543 -5.36 10.57 -14.87
CA ILE A 543 -5.56 9.86 -13.60
C ILE A 543 -4.68 8.62 -13.61
N SER A 544 -3.73 8.54 -12.67
CA SER A 544 -2.88 7.37 -12.50
C SER A 544 -3.62 6.26 -11.76
N PHE A 545 -3.48 5.02 -12.22
CA PHE A 545 -3.94 3.84 -11.48
C PHE A 545 -2.81 3.28 -10.60
N MET A 546 -3.17 2.48 -9.59
CA MET A 546 -2.19 1.56 -8.99
C MET A 546 -1.61 0.66 -10.09
N PRO A 547 -0.29 0.45 -10.13
CA PRO A 547 0.25 -0.54 -11.04
C PRO A 547 -0.28 -1.93 -10.70
N SER A 548 -0.53 -2.76 -11.71
CA SER A 548 -1.20 -4.05 -11.55
C SER A 548 -0.77 -5.08 -12.60
N SER A 549 -1.22 -6.31 -12.45
CA SER A 549 -0.98 -7.42 -13.37
C SER A 549 -2.19 -8.35 -13.46
N ASN A 550 -2.89 -8.35 -14.60
CA ASN A 550 -4.03 -9.23 -14.86
C ASN A 550 -4.06 -9.72 -16.31
N LEU A 551 -4.33 -11.02 -16.50
CA LEU A 551 -4.73 -11.58 -17.78
C LEU A 551 -6.24 -11.68 -17.84
N PHE A 552 -6.83 -10.83 -18.69
CA PHE A 552 -8.24 -10.88 -19.04
C PHE A 552 -8.45 -12.02 -20.03
N LYS A 553 -9.23 -13.02 -19.63
CA LYS A 553 -9.42 -14.24 -20.42
C LYS A 553 -10.27 -13.96 -21.66
N LYS A 554 -10.09 -14.75 -22.70
CA LYS A 554 -11.08 -14.91 -23.77
C LYS A 554 -12.46 -15.17 -23.14
N GLY A 555 -13.48 -14.48 -23.64
CA GLY A 555 -14.84 -14.51 -23.09
C GLY A 555 -15.12 -13.45 -22.02
N HIS A 556 -14.08 -12.85 -21.42
CA HIS A 556 -14.23 -11.77 -20.46
C HIS A 556 -14.34 -10.40 -21.15
N ARG A 557 -14.50 -9.34 -20.35
CA ARG A 557 -14.42 -7.94 -20.78
C ARG A 557 -13.50 -7.14 -19.85
N ILE A 558 -12.79 -6.17 -20.41
CA ILE A 558 -12.15 -5.10 -19.65
C ILE A 558 -13.22 -4.04 -19.38
N GLN A 559 -13.48 -3.72 -18.12
CA GLN A 559 -14.45 -2.69 -17.75
C GLN A 559 -13.78 -1.56 -16.97
N LEU A 560 -13.95 -0.33 -17.44
CA LEU A 560 -13.69 0.89 -16.67
C LEU A 560 -14.96 1.29 -15.94
N ILE A 561 -14.83 1.70 -14.69
CA ILE A 561 -15.89 2.28 -13.87
C ILE A 561 -15.44 3.68 -13.48
N ILE A 562 -16.28 4.69 -13.71
CA ILE A 562 -16.03 6.09 -13.33
C ILE A 562 -17.08 6.48 -12.30
N ARG A 563 -16.62 6.89 -11.12
CA ARG A 563 -17.44 7.32 -9.98
C ARG A 563 -16.81 8.53 -9.29
N ASN A 564 -17.55 9.13 -8.37
CA ASN A 564 -17.10 10.32 -7.63
C ASN A 564 -16.77 10.03 -6.15
N GLN A 565 -17.30 8.94 -5.58
CA GLN A 565 -17.07 8.58 -4.18
C GLN A 565 -16.94 7.07 -4.01
N ASP A 566 -16.42 6.63 -2.86
CA ASP A 566 -16.47 5.24 -2.43
C ASP A 566 -17.86 4.88 -1.88
N ASP A 567 -18.19 3.58 -1.90
CA ASP A 567 -19.39 3.07 -1.26
C ASP A 567 -19.20 2.97 0.26
N LEU A 568 -19.65 4.00 0.98
CA LEU A 568 -19.55 4.10 2.43
C LEU A 568 -20.34 3.00 3.18
N LEU A 569 -21.28 2.35 2.49
CA LEU A 569 -22.10 1.27 3.05
C LEU A 569 -21.54 -0.13 2.76
N SER A 570 -20.50 -0.22 1.92
CA SER A 570 -19.77 -1.46 1.67
C SER A 570 -19.02 -1.90 2.93
N ARG A 571 -18.57 -3.16 2.96
CA ARG A 571 -17.70 -3.66 4.05
C ARG A 571 -16.46 -2.79 4.22
N LEU A 572 -15.84 -2.35 3.12
CA LEU A 572 -14.68 -1.45 3.19
C LEU A 572 -15.04 -0.14 3.89
N GLY A 573 -16.17 0.47 3.52
CA GLY A 573 -16.67 1.69 4.17
C GLY A 573 -16.96 1.51 5.66
N ILE A 574 -17.59 0.38 6.04
CA ILE A 574 -17.91 0.04 7.44
C ILE A 574 -16.64 -0.07 8.28
N TRP A 575 -15.61 -0.73 7.76
CA TRP A 575 -14.32 -0.87 8.43
C TRP A 575 -13.37 0.32 8.19
N GLY A 576 -13.91 1.46 7.74
CA GLY A 576 -13.16 2.70 7.67
C GLY A 576 -12.13 2.79 6.54
N VAL A 577 -12.25 2.00 5.49
CA VAL A 577 -11.41 2.12 4.29
C VAL A 577 -12.21 2.83 3.20
N TYR A 578 -12.08 4.16 3.15
CA TYR A 578 -12.71 5.00 2.15
C TYR A 578 -12.01 6.36 2.02
N MET A 579 -12.13 6.97 0.85
CA MET A 579 -11.74 8.35 0.56
C MET A 579 -12.84 9.32 1.01
N LEU A 580 -12.46 10.48 1.55
CA LEU A 580 -13.41 11.53 1.96
C LEU A 580 -14.26 11.96 0.74
N PRO A 581 -15.58 11.77 0.79
CA PRO A 581 -16.45 12.17 -0.31
C PRO A 581 -16.72 13.68 -0.29
N GLY A 582 -16.95 14.24 -1.47
CA GLY A 582 -17.45 15.61 -1.59
C GLY A 582 -18.88 15.71 -1.04
N MET A 583 -19.16 16.70 -0.19
CA MET A 583 -20.49 16.91 0.41
C MET A 583 -21.38 17.83 -0.44
N GLN A 584 -21.25 17.76 -1.76
CA GLN A 584 -22.11 18.48 -2.68
C GLN A 584 -22.60 17.62 -3.83
N THR A 585 -23.78 17.95 -4.35
CA THR A 585 -24.30 17.31 -5.57
C THR A 585 -23.54 17.85 -6.78
N VAL A 586 -22.93 16.95 -7.56
CA VAL A 586 -22.15 17.29 -8.76
C VAL A 586 -22.73 16.56 -9.96
N LYS A 587 -22.90 17.28 -11.07
CA LYS A 587 -23.19 16.74 -12.39
C LYS A 587 -21.89 16.61 -13.16
N HIS A 588 -21.66 15.43 -13.74
CA HIS A 588 -20.49 15.10 -14.55
C HIS A 588 -20.91 14.80 -15.97
N ASP A 589 -20.23 15.42 -16.94
CA ASP A 589 -20.40 15.15 -18.37
C ASP A 589 -19.08 14.59 -18.93
N ILE A 590 -19.11 13.34 -19.40
CA ILE A 590 -17.94 12.64 -19.96
C ILE A 590 -17.90 12.82 -21.48
N HIS A 591 -16.79 13.35 -21.99
CA HIS A 591 -16.54 13.56 -23.40
C HIS A 591 -15.61 12.46 -23.95
N PHE A 592 -15.70 12.15 -25.24
CA PHE A 592 -15.09 10.94 -25.82
C PHE A 592 -13.88 11.18 -26.73
N GLY A 593 -13.67 12.42 -27.21
CA GLY A 593 -12.75 12.70 -28.31
C GLY A 593 -11.32 12.19 -28.09
N LYS A 594 -10.77 12.46 -26.90
CA LYS A 594 -9.46 11.93 -26.48
C LYS A 594 -9.52 11.05 -25.25
N SER A 595 -10.70 10.79 -24.68
CA SER A 595 -10.81 9.98 -23.48
C SER A 595 -10.37 8.54 -23.75
N HIS A 596 -9.33 8.08 -23.05
CA HIS A 596 -8.78 6.74 -23.23
C HIS A 596 -8.06 6.21 -22.00
N LEU A 597 -8.13 4.90 -21.81
CA LEU A 597 -7.18 4.17 -20.98
C LEU A 597 -5.87 4.00 -21.75
N PHE A 598 -4.75 4.22 -21.08
CA PHE A 598 -3.41 3.94 -21.56
C PHE A 598 -2.87 2.71 -20.85
N LEU A 599 -2.99 1.55 -21.50
CA LEU A 599 -2.80 0.24 -20.88
C LEU A 599 -1.48 -0.44 -21.30
N PRO A 600 -0.76 -1.08 -20.37
CA PRO A 600 0.46 -1.84 -20.62
C PRO A 600 0.13 -3.26 -21.12
N VAL A 601 -0.28 -3.38 -22.39
CA VAL A 601 -0.60 -4.70 -22.97
C VAL A 601 0.69 -5.49 -23.16
N ILE A 602 0.74 -6.71 -22.63
CA ILE A 602 1.89 -7.60 -22.82
C ILE A 602 1.62 -8.49 -24.03
N PRO A 603 2.44 -8.41 -25.11
CA PRO A 603 2.31 -9.30 -26.26
C PRO A 603 2.43 -10.75 -25.81
N ALA A 604 1.56 -11.62 -26.31
CA ALA A 604 1.71 -13.05 -26.11
C ALA A 604 3.08 -13.51 -26.66
N ASP A 605 3.77 -14.37 -25.91
CA ASP A 605 5.01 -14.96 -26.38
C ASP A 605 4.77 -15.63 -27.74
N LYS A 606 5.62 -15.31 -28.73
CA LYS A 606 5.63 -16.01 -30.01
C LYS A 606 6.03 -17.47 -29.72
N LYS A 607 5.04 -18.34 -29.61
CA LYS A 607 5.25 -19.79 -29.51
C LYS A 607 5.94 -20.35 -30.75
#